data_AF-A0A2E5DQ04-F1
#
_entry.id   AF-A0A2E5DQ04-F1
#
_cell.length_a   1.000
_cell.length_b   1.000
_cell.length_c   1.000
_cell.angle_alpha   90.00
_cell.angle_beta   90.00
_cell.angle_gamma   90.00
#
_symmetry.space_group_name_H-M   'P 1'
#
loop_
_entity.id
_entity.type
_entity.pdbx_description
1 polymer ?
#
loop_
_entity_poly.entity_id
_entity_poly.type
_entity_poly.pdbx_seq_one_letter_code
_entity_poly.pdbx_strand_id
1 'polypeptide(L)'
;MKCSEFYFKKCNKFSLVFNTISLCIFFFWDKLKITMLKHFHLLRWLIPNAVLITVVIGAWHFGFLTQLYSNDKSYISTLITIIYTITSLHCLYRLYLVSDQINSINTIKNLFFKDPNTALNLNENNIMIGQDFELKKNSHLNNYLTNLIQKFSKNDSQNNNTLLELFADKLRGETKVGSFIADSLFKLGLLGTIIGFVLMLQPISTLDSFDEISIKNALTSMSAGMSIALFTTLSGLVGGLLLKIQYFFLESAAEELFYNTSEISEVYIINSVKK
;
A
#
# COMPACT_ATOMS: atom_id res chain seq x y z
N MET A 1 40.21 -11.30 23.60
CA MET A 1 39.46 -10.64 24.69
C MET A 1 38.69 -9.38 24.26
N LYS A 2 39.00 -8.72 23.13
CA LYS A 2 38.22 -7.55 22.61
C LYS A 2 36.93 -7.88 21.84
N CYS A 3 36.72 -9.14 21.45
CA CYS A 3 35.54 -9.54 20.66
C CYS A 3 34.27 -9.68 21.52
N SER A 4 34.38 -10.15 22.76
CA SER A 4 33.24 -10.37 23.66
C SER A 4 32.60 -9.07 24.17
N GLU A 5 33.39 -8.01 24.38
CA GLU A 5 32.86 -6.68 24.78
C GLU A 5 32.02 -6.03 23.69
N PHE A 6 32.34 -6.24 22.41
CA PHE A 6 31.61 -5.63 21.29
C PHE A 6 30.22 -6.27 21.09
N TYR A 7 30.12 -7.60 21.26
CA TYR A 7 28.84 -8.31 21.25
C TYR A 7 27.95 -7.91 22.44
N PHE A 8 28.52 -7.75 23.63
CA PHE A 8 27.77 -7.37 24.84
C PHE A 8 27.20 -5.94 24.74
N LYS A 9 27.98 -5.00 24.20
CA LYS A 9 27.55 -3.60 23.99
C LYS A 9 26.46 -3.49 22.91
N LYS A 10 26.48 -4.36 21.89
CA LYS A 10 25.45 -4.47 20.85
C LYS A 10 24.16 -5.10 21.38
N CYS A 11 24.25 -6.06 22.31
CA CYS A 11 23.12 -6.70 22.98
C CYS A 11 22.35 -5.73 23.91
N ASN A 12 23.05 -4.86 24.64
CA ASN A 12 22.39 -3.91 25.56
C ASN A 12 21.70 -2.75 24.83
N LYS A 13 22.25 -2.31 23.68
CA LYS A 13 21.60 -1.33 22.79
C LYS A 13 20.39 -1.96 22.05
N PHE A 14 20.43 -3.28 21.79
CA PHE A 14 19.35 -4.07 21.19
C PHE A 14 18.16 -4.26 22.14
N SER A 15 18.38 -4.54 23.42
CA SER A 15 17.30 -4.55 24.44
C SER A 15 16.55 -3.23 24.44
N LEU A 16 17.26 -2.09 24.40
CA LEU A 16 16.66 -0.77 24.48
C LEU A 16 15.87 -0.40 23.21
N VAL A 17 16.42 -0.67 22.02
CA VAL A 17 15.79 -0.38 20.71
C VAL A 17 14.65 -1.37 20.40
N PHE A 18 14.80 -2.64 20.76
CA PHE A 18 13.73 -3.64 20.68
C PHE A 18 12.59 -3.29 21.64
N ASN A 19 12.89 -2.84 22.87
CA ASN A 19 11.85 -2.32 23.76
C ASN A 19 11.21 -1.05 23.23
N THR A 20 11.93 -0.14 22.56
CA THR A 20 11.31 1.08 22.00
C THR A 20 10.49 0.80 20.74
N ILE A 21 10.93 -0.09 19.86
CA ILE A 21 10.19 -0.47 18.65
C ILE A 21 9.02 -1.39 19.01
N SER A 22 9.21 -2.32 19.95
CA SER A 22 8.12 -3.14 20.50
C SER A 22 7.14 -2.27 21.29
N LEU A 23 7.60 -1.29 22.10
CA LEU A 23 6.70 -0.30 22.71
C LEU A 23 6.01 0.53 21.64
N CYS A 24 6.67 0.99 20.59
CA CYS A 24 6.03 1.79 19.53
C CYS A 24 5.00 0.97 18.75
N ILE A 25 5.29 -0.29 18.44
CA ILE A 25 4.34 -1.21 17.81
C ILE A 25 3.20 -1.53 18.77
N PHE A 26 3.47 -1.71 20.06
CA PHE A 26 2.46 -1.98 21.09
C PHE A 26 1.61 -0.75 21.43
N PHE A 27 2.18 0.45 21.51
CA PHE A 27 1.47 1.73 21.66
C PHE A 27 0.68 2.08 20.41
N PHE A 28 1.26 1.83 19.23
CA PHE A 28 0.54 1.97 17.97
C PHE A 28 -0.63 0.99 17.93
N TRP A 29 -0.43 -0.26 18.34
CA TRP A 29 -1.47 -1.28 18.45
C TRP A 29 -2.57 -0.93 19.46
N ASP A 30 -2.22 -0.38 20.63
CA ASP A 30 -3.17 -0.03 21.68
C ASP A 30 -4.00 1.22 21.32
N LYS A 31 -3.37 2.20 20.65
CA LYS A 31 -4.07 3.37 20.07
C LYS A 31 -4.93 2.99 18.85
N LEU A 32 -4.55 1.94 18.12
CA LEU A 32 -5.33 1.40 17.00
C LEU A 32 -6.56 0.61 17.51
N LYS A 33 -6.43 -0.14 18.61
CA LYS A 33 -7.47 -1.02 19.19
C LYS A 33 -8.83 -0.36 19.40
N ILE A 34 -8.88 0.94 19.69
CA ILE A 34 -10.12 1.69 20.01
C ILE A 34 -10.88 2.13 18.74
N THR A 35 -10.20 2.28 17.60
CA THR A 35 -10.82 2.61 16.30
C THR A 35 -11.20 1.35 15.51
N MET A 36 -10.61 0.20 15.85
CA MET A 36 -10.58 -1.02 15.01
C MET A 36 -11.86 -1.86 14.98
N LEU A 37 -12.80 -1.69 15.91
CA LEU A 37 -14.11 -2.36 15.82
C LEU A 37 -15.00 -1.80 14.70
N LYS A 38 -14.67 -0.61 14.17
CA LYS A 38 -15.40 0.01 13.06
C LYS A 38 -14.77 -0.27 11.68
N HIS A 39 -13.52 -0.76 11.58
CA HIS A 39 -12.78 -0.81 10.30
C HIS A 39 -12.19 -2.21 10.01
N PHE A 40 -13.05 -3.19 9.73
CA PHE A 40 -12.65 -4.59 9.46
C PHE A 40 -11.60 -4.73 8.34
N HIS A 41 -11.75 -3.95 7.26
CA HIS A 41 -10.85 -4.00 6.09
C HIS A 41 -9.45 -3.47 6.38
N LEU A 42 -9.34 -2.46 7.23
CA LEU A 42 -8.05 -1.90 7.64
C LEU A 42 -7.27 -2.91 8.49
N LEU A 43 -7.96 -3.63 9.38
CA LEU A 43 -7.37 -4.72 10.16
C LEU A 43 -6.84 -5.85 9.26
N ARG A 44 -7.60 -6.24 8.22
CA ARG A 44 -7.20 -7.30 7.28
C ARG A 44 -5.89 -6.98 6.53
N TRP A 45 -5.64 -5.70 6.25
CA TRP A 45 -4.39 -5.23 5.66
C TRP A 45 -3.24 -5.07 6.67
N LEU A 46 -3.55 -4.73 7.92
CA LEU A 46 -2.54 -4.48 8.94
C LEU A 46 -1.82 -5.78 9.38
N ILE A 47 -2.54 -6.90 9.44
CA ILE A 47 -2.01 -8.21 9.86
C ILE A 47 -0.80 -8.64 9.00
N PRO A 48 -0.87 -8.72 7.65
CA PRO A 48 0.27 -9.13 6.84
C PRO A 48 1.44 -8.12 6.91
N ASN A 49 1.16 -6.83 7.06
CA ASN A 49 2.21 -5.81 7.23
C ASN A 49 2.94 -5.92 8.57
N ALA A 50 2.24 -6.29 9.65
CA ALA A 50 2.88 -6.54 10.95
C ALA A 50 3.83 -7.75 10.91
N VAL A 51 3.42 -8.82 10.24
CA VAL A 51 4.29 -10.00 10.01
C VAL A 51 5.53 -9.60 9.21
N LEU A 52 5.35 -8.80 8.15
CA LEU A 52 6.43 -8.31 7.32
C LEU A 52 7.45 -7.47 8.12
N ILE A 53 6.98 -6.56 8.96
CA ILE A 53 7.86 -5.75 9.83
C ILE A 53 8.71 -6.67 10.71
N THR A 54 8.12 -7.74 11.26
CA THR A 54 8.83 -8.72 12.07
C THR A 54 9.91 -9.45 11.27
N VAL A 55 9.60 -9.85 10.03
CA VAL A 55 10.57 -10.47 9.11
C VAL A 55 11.73 -9.53 8.78
N VAL A 56 11.45 -8.25 8.52
CA VAL A 56 12.48 -7.24 8.24
C VAL A 56 13.38 -7.01 9.45
N ILE A 57 12.82 -6.96 10.66
CA ILE A 57 13.60 -6.85 11.91
C ILE A 57 14.49 -8.09 12.09
N GLY A 58 13.96 -9.30 11.83
CA GLY A 58 14.75 -10.53 11.85
C GLY A 58 15.89 -10.51 10.82
N ALA A 59 15.61 -10.08 9.59
CA ALA A 59 16.61 -9.95 8.53
C ALA A 59 17.70 -8.93 8.88
N TRP A 60 17.36 -7.85 9.57
CA TRP A 60 18.33 -6.90 10.10
C TRP A 60 19.21 -7.55 11.18
N HIS A 61 18.61 -8.32 12.08
CA HIS A 61 19.32 -8.97 13.17
C HIS A 61 20.39 -9.95 12.68
N PHE A 62 20.07 -10.78 11.69
CA PHE A 62 21.02 -11.71 11.07
C PHE A 62 22.04 -11.04 10.13
N GLY A 63 21.92 -9.73 9.89
CA GLY A 63 22.82 -8.99 9.00
C GLY A 63 22.54 -9.16 7.50
N PHE A 64 21.42 -9.80 7.12
CA PHE A 64 21.05 -9.97 5.72
C PHE A 64 20.83 -8.63 5.02
N LEU A 65 20.20 -7.66 5.69
CA LEU A 65 20.01 -6.32 5.11
C LEU A 65 21.34 -5.60 4.88
N THR A 66 22.29 -5.72 5.81
CA THR A 66 23.62 -5.12 5.63
C THR A 66 24.36 -5.76 4.46
N GLN A 67 24.26 -7.07 4.29
CA GLN A 67 24.87 -7.80 3.19
C GLN A 67 24.21 -7.46 1.83
N LEU A 68 22.90 -7.29 1.82
CA LEU A 68 22.15 -6.90 0.63
C LEU A 68 22.55 -5.50 0.15
N TYR A 69 22.64 -4.51 1.04
CA TYR A 69 23.00 -3.15 0.64
C TYR A 69 24.50 -2.91 0.46
N SER A 70 25.38 -3.61 1.19
CA SER A 70 26.83 -3.44 1.02
C SER A 70 27.33 -4.05 -0.30
N ASN A 71 26.68 -5.11 -0.76
CA ASN A 71 27.07 -5.82 -1.98
C ASN A 71 26.39 -5.26 -3.24
N ASP A 72 25.29 -4.53 -3.09
CA ASP A 72 24.59 -3.91 -4.23
C ASP A 72 25.20 -2.55 -4.62
N LYS A 73 26.30 -2.59 -5.38
CA LYS A 73 26.92 -1.38 -5.97
C LYS A 73 26.04 -0.69 -7.02
N SER A 74 25.02 -1.37 -7.55
CA SER A 74 24.12 -0.79 -8.56
C SER A 74 23.09 0.16 -7.94
N TYR A 75 22.91 0.11 -6.62
CA TYR A 75 21.88 0.84 -5.86
C TYR A 75 20.43 0.54 -6.27
N ILE A 76 20.20 -0.48 -7.10
CA ILE A 76 18.87 -0.86 -7.58
C ILE A 76 18.01 -1.40 -6.44
N SER A 77 18.57 -2.20 -5.54
CA SER A 77 17.84 -2.74 -4.40
C SER A 77 17.40 -1.63 -3.44
N THR A 78 18.23 -0.62 -3.22
CA THR A 78 17.87 0.59 -2.45
C THR A 78 16.74 1.37 -3.12
N LEU A 79 16.79 1.51 -4.44
CA LEU A 79 15.71 2.16 -5.20
C LEU A 79 14.40 1.37 -5.09
N ILE A 80 14.45 0.03 -5.19
CA ILE A 80 13.29 -0.85 -5.00
C ILE A 80 12.68 -0.65 -3.60
N THR A 81 13.49 -0.60 -2.54
CA THR A 81 12.97 -0.39 -1.18
C THR A 81 12.39 1.01 -0.97
N ILE A 82 12.94 2.05 -1.59
CA ILE A 82 12.34 3.39 -1.55
C ILE A 82 10.98 3.40 -2.24
N ILE A 83 10.87 2.86 -3.46
CA ILE A 83 9.60 2.81 -4.19
C ILE A 83 8.57 1.97 -3.42
N TYR A 84 9.00 0.84 -2.87
CA TYR A 84 8.18 -0.02 -2.01
C TYR A 84 7.61 0.75 -0.81
N THR A 85 8.44 1.44 -0.05
CA THR A 85 8.00 2.17 1.17
C THR A 85 7.03 3.30 0.84
N ILE A 86 7.31 4.11 -0.19
CA ILE A 86 6.42 5.20 -0.62
C ILE A 86 5.06 4.64 -1.06
N THR A 87 5.08 3.58 -1.87
CA THR A 87 3.87 3.00 -2.44
C THR A 87 3.04 2.26 -1.38
N SER A 88 3.71 1.62 -0.42
CA SER A 88 3.05 1.00 0.74
C SER A 88 2.39 2.04 1.65
N LEU A 89 3.06 3.17 1.91
CA LEU A 89 2.46 4.30 2.65
C LEU A 89 1.26 4.90 1.91
N HIS A 90 1.36 5.05 0.59
CA HIS A 90 0.23 5.48 -0.23
C HIS A 90 -0.95 4.50 -0.14
N CYS A 91 -0.69 3.19 -0.21
CA CYS A 91 -1.71 2.16 -0.04
C CYS A 91 -2.41 2.27 1.32
N LEU A 92 -1.65 2.44 2.41
CA LEU A 92 -2.19 2.62 3.76
C LEU A 92 -3.11 3.85 3.84
N TYR A 93 -2.67 4.99 3.31
CA TYR A 93 -3.46 6.22 3.30
C TYR A 93 -4.77 6.04 2.52
N ARG A 94 -4.72 5.43 1.33
CA ARG A 94 -5.91 5.18 0.52
C ARG A 94 -6.87 4.19 1.18
N LEU A 95 -6.35 3.14 1.79
CA LEU A 95 -7.18 2.16 2.49
C LEU A 95 -7.92 2.80 3.67
N TYR A 96 -7.25 3.69 4.40
CA TYR A 96 -7.89 4.47 5.46
C TYR A 96 -9.05 5.31 4.92
N LEU A 97 -8.85 6.03 3.81
CA LEU A 97 -9.91 6.83 3.19
C LEU A 97 -11.09 5.99 2.70
N VAL A 98 -10.83 4.87 2.02
CA VAL A 98 -11.90 3.97 1.54
C VAL A 98 -12.66 3.37 2.73
N SER A 99 -11.94 2.99 3.79
CA SER A 99 -12.58 2.43 4.99
C SER A 99 -13.46 3.44 5.72
N ASP A 100 -13.06 4.71 5.78
CA ASP A 100 -13.89 5.80 6.31
C ASP A 100 -15.17 6.02 5.48
N GLN A 101 -15.06 5.90 4.15
CA GLN A 101 -16.20 6.01 3.24
C GLN A 101 -17.19 4.85 3.42
N ILE A 102 -16.71 3.61 3.53
CA ILE A 102 -17.56 2.43 3.80
C ILE A 102 -18.35 2.63 5.10
N ASN A 103 -17.71 3.16 6.14
CA ASN A 103 -18.37 3.42 7.43
C ASN A 103 -19.42 4.53 7.35
N SER A 104 -19.15 5.58 6.57
CA SER A 104 -20.12 6.62 6.28
C SER A 104 -21.35 6.02 5.59
N ILE A 105 -21.14 5.18 4.56
CA ILE A 105 -22.22 4.48 3.88
C ILE A 105 -23.03 3.60 4.83
N ASN A 106 -22.38 2.79 5.65
CA ASN A 106 -23.08 1.91 6.59
C ASN A 106 -23.89 2.70 7.62
N THR A 107 -23.41 3.87 8.04
CA THR A 107 -24.17 4.78 8.91
C THR A 107 -25.41 5.30 8.19
N ILE A 108 -25.29 5.68 6.91
CA ILE A 108 -26.41 6.10 6.07
C ILE A 108 -27.44 4.98 5.89
N LYS A 109 -26.99 3.75 5.57
CA LYS A 109 -27.87 2.57 5.49
C LYS A 109 -28.68 2.41 6.77
N ASN A 110 -28.03 2.47 7.93
CA ASN A 110 -28.69 2.31 9.23
C ASN A 110 -29.70 3.44 9.53
N LEU A 111 -29.47 4.67 9.05
CA LEU A 111 -30.41 5.79 9.20
C LEU A 111 -31.65 5.59 8.31
N PHE A 112 -31.45 5.21 7.03
CA PHE A 112 -32.57 4.91 6.12
C PHE A 112 -33.37 3.66 6.52
N PHE A 113 -32.73 2.65 7.13
CA PHE A 113 -33.42 1.49 7.69
C PHE A 113 -34.29 1.84 8.91
N LYS A 114 -33.93 2.87 9.69
CA LYS A 114 -34.72 3.31 10.85
C LYS A 114 -35.85 4.27 10.47
N ASP A 115 -35.64 5.16 9.50
CA ASP A 115 -36.65 6.09 8.99
C ASP A 115 -36.60 6.21 7.45
N PRO A 116 -37.56 5.60 6.72
CA PRO A 116 -37.58 5.60 5.25
C PRO A 116 -37.95 6.96 4.62
N ASN A 117 -38.33 7.97 5.42
CA ASN A 117 -38.68 9.32 4.97
C ASN A 117 -37.61 10.38 5.32
N THR A 118 -36.39 9.97 5.67
CA THR A 118 -35.33 10.93 6.03
C THR A 118 -34.96 11.78 4.82
N ALA A 119 -35.34 13.07 4.85
CA ALA A 119 -35.07 14.02 3.77
C ALA A 119 -33.56 14.29 3.65
N LEU A 120 -33.02 14.12 2.44
CA LEU A 120 -31.67 14.58 2.08
C LEU A 120 -31.73 16.08 1.84
N ASN A 121 -31.42 16.88 2.86
CA ASN A 121 -31.28 18.31 2.68
C ASN A 121 -29.87 18.60 2.16
N LEU A 122 -29.78 18.95 0.88
CA LEU A 122 -28.60 19.57 0.31
C LEU A 122 -28.50 21.00 0.81
N ASN A 123 -27.36 21.35 1.41
CA ASN A 123 -27.00 22.76 1.54
C ASN A 123 -25.68 22.98 0.77
N GLU A 124 -25.83 23.45 -0.48
CA GLU A 124 -24.90 23.96 -1.52
C GLU A 124 -23.46 23.42 -1.68
N ASN A 125 -22.90 22.66 -0.74
CA ASN A 125 -21.63 21.94 -0.83
C ASN A 125 -21.44 20.85 0.25
N ASN A 126 -22.41 20.65 1.13
CA ASN A 126 -22.42 19.61 2.16
C ASN A 126 -23.74 18.84 2.08
N ILE A 127 -23.65 17.52 2.05
CA ILE A 127 -24.82 16.65 2.15
C ILE A 127 -25.05 16.39 3.63
N MET A 128 -26.11 16.99 4.16
CA MET A 128 -26.62 16.67 5.50
C MET A 128 -27.66 15.56 5.37
N ILE A 129 -27.39 14.45 6.03
CA ILE A 129 -28.32 13.31 6.11
C ILE A 129 -28.96 13.37 7.49
N GLY A 130 -30.18 13.92 7.56
CA GLY A 130 -30.83 14.29 8.82
C GLY A 130 -30.29 15.59 9.43
N GLN A 131 -30.52 15.80 10.74
CA GLN A 131 -30.10 17.02 11.46
C GLN A 131 -28.62 17.02 11.90
N ASP A 132 -27.93 15.88 11.96
CA ASP A 132 -26.67 15.76 12.74
C ASP A 132 -25.50 15.02 12.06
N PHE A 133 -25.50 14.81 10.73
CA PHE A 133 -24.35 14.13 10.07
C PHE A 133 -23.76 14.93 8.92
N GLU A 134 -22.58 15.51 9.15
CA GLU A 134 -21.76 16.16 8.14
C GLU A 134 -20.83 15.14 7.46
N LEU A 135 -21.05 14.91 6.17
CA LEU A 135 -20.11 14.15 5.35
C LEU A 135 -18.81 14.94 5.16
N LYS A 136 -17.69 14.36 5.62
CA LYS A 136 -16.39 15.01 5.62
C LYS A 136 -15.93 15.37 4.20
N LYS A 137 -15.51 16.63 4.05
CA LYS A 137 -15.07 17.28 2.82
C LYS A 137 -13.95 16.48 2.12
N ASN A 138 -14.04 16.35 0.79
CA ASN A 138 -13.07 15.74 -0.16
C ASN A 138 -13.11 14.22 -0.40
N SER A 139 -14.22 13.55 -0.09
CA SER A 139 -14.43 12.16 -0.49
C SER A 139 -14.97 12.07 -1.93
N HIS A 140 -14.46 11.14 -2.76
CA HIS A 140 -15.04 10.86 -4.09
C HIS A 140 -16.51 10.50 -4.04
N LEU A 141 -16.94 9.93 -2.91
CA LEU A 141 -18.34 9.67 -2.60
C LEU A 141 -19.14 10.98 -2.43
N ASN A 142 -18.57 12.02 -1.81
CA ASN A 142 -19.25 13.31 -1.66
C ASN A 142 -19.44 13.99 -3.02
N ASN A 143 -18.44 13.94 -3.90
CA ASN A 143 -18.59 14.44 -5.27
C ASN A 143 -19.62 13.63 -6.06
N TYR A 144 -19.63 12.31 -5.93
CA TYR A 144 -20.64 11.46 -6.59
C TYR A 144 -22.05 11.77 -6.10
N LEU A 145 -22.25 11.83 -4.79
CA LEU A 145 -23.56 12.13 -4.21
C LEU A 145 -23.99 13.58 -4.51
N THR A 146 -23.10 14.57 -4.48
CA THR A 146 -23.43 15.96 -4.83
C THR A 146 -23.83 16.06 -6.30
N ASN A 147 -23.09 15.40 -7.20
CA ASN A 147 -23.42 15.35 -8.62
C ASN A 147 -24.74 14.60 -8.89
N LEU A 148 -25.02 13.52 -8.16
CA LEU A 148 -26.30 12.82 -8.24
C LEU A 148 -27.46 13.71 -7.81
N ILE A 149 -27.37 14.32 -6.63
CA ILE A 149 -28.50 15.09 -6.10
C ILE A 149 -28.70 16.39 -6.90
N GLN A 150 -27.63 17.03 -7.39
CA GLN A 150 -27.72 18.15 -8.33
C GLN A 150 -28.33 17.73 -9.68
N LYS A 151 -28.06 16.51 -10.16
CA LYS A 151 -28.67 15.95 -11.39
C LYS A 151 -30.17 15.69 -11.21
N PHE A 152 -30.59 15.19 -10.04
CA PHE A 152 -32.01 15.01 -9.72
C PHE A 152 -32.76 16.34 -9.55
N SER A 153 -32.12 17.37 -9.01
CA SER A 153 -32.71 18.72 -8.92
C SER A 153 -32.97 19.38 -10.29
N LYS A 154 -32.32 18.91 -11.36
CA LYS A 154 -32.47 19.46 -12.72
C LYS A 154 -33.40 18.65 -13.64
N ASN A 155 -34.08 17.61 -13.16
CA ASN A 155 -35.03 16.81 -13.93
C ASN A 155 -34.48 16.18 -15.24
N ASP A 156 -33.17 15.95 -15.33
CA ASP A 156 -32.58 15.23 -16.48
C ASP A 156 -32.55 13.71 -16.19
N SER A 157 -33.63 13.05 -16.59
CA SER A 157 -33.91 11.62 -16.42
C SER A 157 -33.16 10.70 -17.40
N GLN A 158 -31.98 11.10 -17.89
CA GLN A 158 -31.14 10.22 -18.70
C GLN A 158 -29.79 9.93 -18.02
N ASN A 159 -29.69 8.66 -17.59
CA ASN A 159 -28.49 7.89 -17.25
C ASN A 159 -27.85 8.16 -15.88
N ASN A 160 -28.36 7.54 -14.82
CA ASN A 160 -27.67 7.40 -13.53
C ASN A 160 -26.46 6.45 -13.62
N ASN A 161 -26.52 5.52 -14.57
CA ASN A 161 -25.47 4.54 -14.83
C ASN A 161 -24.13 5.20 -15.18
N THR A 162 -24.14 6.34 -15.90
CA THR A 162 -22.89 7.02 -16.28
C THR A 162 -22.17 7.64 -15.08
N LEU A 163 -22.90 8.19 -14.11
CA LEU A 163 -22.27 8.71 -12.89
C LEU A 163 -21.71 7.58 -12.01
N LEU A 164 -22.43 6.46 -11.92
CA LEU A 164 -21.98 5.29 -11.17
C LEU A 164 -20.74 4.67 -11.84
N GLU A 165 -20.71 4.61 -13.16
CA GLU A 165 -19.58 4.13 -13.96
C GLU A 165 -18.36 5.06 -13.83
N LEU A 166 -18.55 6.38 -13.86
CA LEU A 166 -17.48 7.35 -13.58
C LEU A 166 -16.91 7.20 -12.16
N PHE A 167 -17.76 6.89 -11.18
CA PHE A 167 -17.32 6.62 -9.80
C PHE A 167 -16.53 5.30 -9.71
N ALA A 168 -17.02 4.23 -10.36
CA ALA A 168 -16.32 2.95 -10.45
C ALA A 168 -14.94 3.11 -11.11
N ASP A 169 -14.88 3.84 -12.22
CA ASP A 169 -13.64 4.10 -12.95
C ASP A 169 -12.64 4.90 -12.14
N LYS A 170 -13.12 5.86 -11.33
CA LYS A 170 -12.26 6.62 -10.43
C LYS A 170 -11.67 5.74 -9.33
N LEU A 171 -12.47 4.89 -8.68
CA LEU A 171 -12.00 3.94 -7.67
C LEU A 171 -10.99 2.95 -8.26
N ARG A 172 -11.29 2.39 -9.44
CA ARG A 172 -10.39 1.47 -10.16
C ARG A 172 -9.11 2.16 -10.61
N GLY A 173 -9.19 3.42 -11.05
CA GLY A 173 -8.04 4.19 -11.52
C GLY A 173 -6.97 4.35 -10.44
N GLU A 174 -7.39 4.57 -9.20
CA GLU A 174 -6.47 4.77 -8.07
C GLU A 174 -5.77 3.49 -7.62
N THR A 175 -6.46 2.35 -7.67
CA THR A 175 -5.87 1.05 -7.33
C THR A 175 -4.96 0.53 -8.44
N LYS A 176 -5.29 0.81 -9.71
CA LYS A 176 -4.50 0.44 -10.89
C LYS A 176 -3.07 0.96 -10.84
N VAL A 177 -2.85 2.20 -10.40
CA VAL A 177 -1.51 2.81 -10.34
C VAL A 177 -0.56 1.98 -9.45
N GLY A 178 -1.02 1.53 -8.30
CA GLY A 178 -0.16 0.74 -7.42
C GLY A 178 0.04 -0.70 -7.87
N SER A 179 -0.96 -1.31 -8.49
CA SER A 179 -0.80 -2.61 -9.14
C SER A 179 0.24 -2.55 -10.26
N PHE A 180 0.27 -1.45 -11.03
CA PHE A 180 1.31 -1.19 -12.04
C PHE A 180 2.70 -1.00 -11.43
N ILE A 181 2.81 -0.30 -10.30
CA ILE A 181 4.10 -0.14 -9.60
C ILE A 181 4.60 -1.52 -9.12
N ALA A 182 3.74 -2.36 -8.55
CA ALA A 182 4.11 -3.72 -8.15
C ALA A 182 4.65 -4.54 -9.33
N ASP A 183 4.00 -4.46 -10.49
CA ASP A 183 4.45 -5.14 -11.71
C ASP A 183 5.77 -4.57 -12.23
N SER A 184 6.00 -3.27 -12.02
CA SER A 184 7.26 -2.61 -12.35
C SER A 184 8.40 -3.06 -11.44
N LEU A 185 8.15 -3.31 -10.14
CA LEU A 185 9.15 -3.87 -9.22
C LEU A 185 9.61 -5.27 -9.65
N PHE A 186 8.70 -6.12 -10.13
CA PHE A 186 9.06 -7.42 -10.70
C PHE A 186 9.99 -7.27 -11.91
N LYS A 187 9.65 -6.36 -12.81
CA LYS A 187 10.47 -6.08 -14.01
C LYS A 187 11.83 -5.49 -13.64
N LEU A 188 11.89 -4.61 -12.65
CA LEU A 188 13.15 -4.08 -12.12
C LEU A 188 14.03 -5.17 -11.49
N GLY A 189 13.42 -6.12 -10.78
CA GLY A 189 14.16 -7.29 -10.25
C GLY A 189 14.77 -8.17 -11.34
N LEU A 190 14.06 -8.38 -12.45
CA LEU A 190 14.58 -9.09 -13.62
C LEU A 190 15.69 -8.30 -14.34
N LEU A 191 15.51 -6.98 -14.46
CA LEU A 191 16.52 -6.08 -15.02
C LEU A 191 17.81 -6.11 -14.19
N GLY A 192 17.69 -6.22 -12.87
CA GLY A 192 18.82 -6.42 -11.97
C GLY A 192 19.66 -7.66 -12.29
N THR A 193 19.04 -8.77 -12.73
CA THR A 193 19.76 -9.97 -13.19
C THR A 193 20.60 -9.66 -14.43
N ILE A 194 20.03 -8.94 -15.40
CA ILE A 194 20.72 -8.54 -16.63
C ILE A 194 21.91 -7.66 -16.28
N ILE A 195 21.72 -6.67 -15.40
CA ILE A 195 22.81 -5.79 -14.95
C ILE A 195 23.90 -6.57 -14.21
N GLY A 196 23.52 -7.48 -13.32
CA GLY A 196 24.50 -8.31 -12.61
C GLY A 196 25.31 -9.22 -13.55
N PHE A 197 24.68 -9.77 -14.59
CA PHE A 197 25.40 -10.52 -15.62
C PHE A 197 26.34 -9.65 -16.46
N VAL A 198 25.94 -8.43 -16.82
CA VAL A 198 26.82 -7.47 -17.49
C VAL A 198 28.05 -7.15 -16.63
N LEU A 199 27.83 -6.85 -15.35
CA LEU A 199 28.92 -6.58 -14.39
C LEU A 199 29.81 -7.80 -14.14
N MET A 200 29.23 -9.01 -14.19
CA MET A 200 29.98 -10.25 -14.07
C MET A 200 30.93 -10.47 -15.26
N LEU A 201 30.49 -10.15 -16.49
CA LEU A 201 31.31 -10.33 -17.69
C LEU A 201 32.32 -9.21 -17.92
N GLN A 202 32.09 -8.01 -17.37
CA GLN A 202 32.96 -6.85 -17.58
C GLN A 202 34.48 -7.12 -17.36
N PRO A 203 34.91 -7.82 -16.29
CA PRO A 203 36.33 -8.10 -16.07
C PRO A 203 36.98 -8.98 -17.15
N ILE A 204 36.22 -9.88 -17.81
CA ILE A 204 36.78 -10.78 -18.83
C ILE A 204 37.25 -10.02 -20.07
N SER A 205 36.57 -8.91 -20.40
CA SER A 205 36.88 -8.09 -21.58
C SER A 205 38.09 -7.18 -21.39
N THR A 206 38.56 -7.02 -20.16
CA THR A 206 39.62 -6.06 -19.80
C THR A 206 40.89 -6.75 -19.28
N LEU A 207 41.00 -8.07 -19.45
CA LEU A 207 42.20 -8.82 -19.05
C LEU A 207 43.28 -8.71 -20.14
N ASP A 208 44.29 -7.87 -19.89
CA ASP A 208 45.45 -7.71 -20.79
C ASP A 208 46.56 -8.76 -20.54
N SER A 209 46.59 -9.37 -19.35
CA SER A 209 47.54 -10.44 -18.98
C SER A 209 46.89 -11.47 -18.04
N PHE A 210 47.29 -12.74 -18.19
CA PHE A 210 46.83 -13.85 -17.35
C PHE A 210 47.70 -14.03 -16.09
N ASP A 211 47.97 -12.94 -15.38
CA ASP A 211 48.70 -12.98 -14.12
C ASP A 211 47.79 -13.45 -12.96
N GLU A 212 48.36 -14.09 -11.95
CA GLU A 212 47.63 -14.63 -10.79
C GLU A 212 46.75 -13.56 -10.11
N ILE A 213 47.26 -12.32 -10.02
CA ILE A 213 46.56 -11.17 -9.43
C ILE A 213 45.37 -10.76 -10.30
N SER A 214 45.53 -10.70 -11.62
CA SER A 214 44.48 -10.32 -12.57
C SER A 214 43.34 -11.34 -12.57
N ILE A 215 43.66 -12.64 -12.53
CA ILE A 215 42.66 -13.71 -12.45
C ILE A 215 41.91 -13.65 -11.11
N LYS A 216 42.60 -13.46 -9.98
CA LYS A 216 41.96 -13.33 -8.66
C LYS A 216 41.01 -12.13 -8.59
N ASN A 217 41.39 -11.00 -9.17
CA ASN A 217 40.55 -9.80 -9.24
C ASN A 217 39.34 -9.99 -10.17
N ALA A 218 39.52 -10.68 -11.30
CA ALA A 218 38.43 -11.03 -12.20
C ALA A 218 37.41 -11.95 -11.50
N LEU A 219 37.88 -13.01 -10.82
CA LEU A 219 37.01 -13.93 -10.06
C LEU A 219 36.23 -13.22 -8.95
N THR A 220 36.88 -12.30 -8.23
CA THR A 220 36.22 -11.50 -7.17
C THR A 220 35.13 -10.60 -7.77
N SER A 221 35.42 -9.96 -8.90
CA SER A 221 34.48 -9.09 -9.60
C SER A 221 33.31 -9.86 -10.23
N MET A 222 33.56 -11.07 -10.75
CA MET A 222 32.52 -11.99 -11.21
C MET A 222 31.57 -12.37 -10.08
N SER A 223 32.11 -12.71 -8.91
CA SER A 223 31.30 -13.01 -7.71
C SER A 223 30.47 -11.80 -7.26
N ALA A 224 31.02 -10.58 -7.36
CA ALA A 224 30.27 -9.36 -7.07
C ALA A 224 29.10 -9.15 -8.06
N GLY A 225 29.31 -9.35 -9.36
CA GLY A 225 28.24 -9.26 -10.37
C GLY A 225 27.11 -10.27 -10.12
N MET A 226 27.46 -11.50 -9.74
CA MET A 226 26.49 -12.52 -9.34
C MET A 226 25.70 -12.11 -8.09
N SER A 227 26.38 -11.59 -7.08
CA SER A 227 25.74 -11.10 -5.85
C SER A 227 24.72 -10.00 -6.15
N ILE A 228 25.06 -9.05 -7.03
CA ILE A 228 24.15 -7.98 -7.45
C ILE A 228 22.91 -8.58 -8.13
N ALA A 229 23.09 -9.52 -9.07
CA ALA A 229 21.97 -10.18 -9.74
C ALA A 229 21.01 -10.84 -8.74
N LEU A 230 21.53 -11.65 -7.81
CA LEU A 230 20.70 -12.39 -6.87
C LEU A 230 19.96 -11.46 -5.89
N PHE A 231 20.64 -10.48 -5.30
CA PHE A 231 20.02 -9.59 -4.32
C PHE A 231 19.01 -8.63 -4.95
N THR A 232 19.28 -8.09 -6.14
CA THR A 232 18.33 -7.22 -6.85
C THR A 232 17.08 -7.98 -7.28
N THR A 233 17.22 -9.22 -7.77
CA THR A 233 16.09 -10.09 -8.11
C THR A 233 15.27 -10.46 -6.88
N LEU A 234 15.93 -10.85 -5.78
CA LEU A 234 15.23 -11.14 -4.52
C LEU A 234 14.45 -9.91 -4.03
N SER A 235 15.09 -8.74 -4.04
CA SER A 235 14.47 -7.48 -3.63
C SER A 235 13.25 -7.13 -4.50
N GLY A 236 13.35 -7.28 -5.82
CA GLY A 236 12.27 -6.97 -6.76
C GLY A 236 11.08 -7.95 -6.64
N LEU A 237 11.36 -9.24 -6.51
CA LEU A 237 10.33 -10.27 -6.32
C LEU A 237 9.61 -10.11 -4.97
N VAL A 238 10.36 -9.98 -3.88
CA VAL A 238 9.78 -9.82 -2.54
C VAL A 238 9.01 -8.51 -2.45
N GLY A 239 9.60 -7.39 -2.88
CA GLY A 239 8.94 -6.07 -2.85
C GLY A 239 7.69 -6.01 -3.74
N GLY A 240 7.76 -6.55 -4.96
CA GLY A 240 6.64 -6.59 -5.89
C GLY A 240 5.48 -7.45 -5.37
N LEU A 241 5.77 -8.64 -4.86
CA LEU A 241 4.77 -9.54 -4.30
C LEU A 241 4.05 -8.94 -3.10
N LEU A 242 4.81 -8.33 -2.19
CA LEU A 242 4.27 -7.70 -1.00
C LEU A 242 3.36 -6.51 -1.33
N LEU A 243 3.75 -5.66 -2.28
CA LEU A 243 2.87 -4.59 -2.77
C LEU A 243 1.61 -5.17 -3.43
N LYS A 244 1.73 -6.23 -4.22
CA LYS A 244 0.57 -6.85 -4.90
C LYS A 244 -0.47 -7.31 -3.89
N ILE A 245 -0.03 -7.95 -2.79
CA ILE A 245 -0.91 -8.36 -1.70
C ILE A 245 -1.57 -7.14 -1.02
N GLN A 246 -0.81 -6.07 -0.76
CA GLN A 246 -1.37 -4.84 -0.17
C GLN A 246 -2.46 -4.22 -1.05
N TYR A 247 -2.21 -4.14 -2.36
CA TYR A 247 -3.16 -3.57 -3.31
C TYR A 247 -4.37 -4.47 -3.57
N PHE A 248 -4.21 -5.80 -3.46
CA PHE A 248 -5.33 -6.73 -3.51
C PHE A 248 -6.37 -6.44 -2.40
N PHE A 249 -5.92 -6.16 -1.18
CA PHE A 249 -6.82 -5.77 -0.10
C PHE A 249 -7.49 -4.42 -0.33
N LEU A 250 -6.76 -3.45 -0.88
CA LEU A 250 -7.32 -2.14 -1.24
C LEU A 250 -8.39 -2.26 -2.34
N GLU A 251 -8.16 -3.12 -3.34
CA GLU A 251 -9.11 -3.40 -4.42
C GLU A 251 -10.38 -4.06 -3.87
N SER A 252 -10.26 -5.06 -3.00
CA SER A 252 -11.42 -5.68 -2.32
C SER A 252 -12.25 -4.63 -1.56
N ALA A 253 -11.60 -3.71 -0.84
CA ALA A 253 -12.30 -2.66 -0.10
C ALA A 253 -12.98 -1.65 -1.05
N ALA A 254 -12.33 -1.31 -2.17
CA ALA A 254 -12.91 -0.42 -3.18
C ALA A 254 -14.13 -1.04 -3.87
N GLU A 255 -14.11 -2.33 -4.15
CA GLU A 255 -15.25 -3.08 -4.69
C GLU A 255 -16.44 -3.10 -3.72
N GLU A 256 -16.19 -3.32 -2.43
CA GLU A 256 -17.24 -3.28 -1.42
C GLU A 256 -17.86 -1.88 -1.29
N LEU A 257 -17.03 -0.83 -1.32
CA LEU A 257 -17.49 0.55 -1.32
C LEU A 257 -18.40 0.82 -2.53
N PHE A 258 -18.00 0.34 -3.72
CA PHE A 258 -18.78 0.47 -4.93
C PHE A 258 -20.12 -0.26 -4.83
N TYR A 259 -20.12 -1.52 -4.39
CA TYR A 259 -21.33 -2.33 -4.22
C TYR A 259 -22.32 -1.66 -3.26
N ASN A 260 -21.85 -1.25 -2.08
CA ASN A 260 -22.66 -0.58 -1.07
C ASN A 260 -23.23 0.76 -1.57
N THR A 261 -22.48 1.49 -2.39
CA THR A 261 -22.93 2.75 -3.01
C THR A 261 -24.02 2.48 -4.05
N SER A 262 -23.81 1.49 -4.92
CA SER A 262 -24.76 1.10 -5.97
C SER A 262 -26.11 0.67 -5.38
N GLU A 263 -26.08 -0.17 -4.34
CA GLU A 263 -27.28 -0.64 -3.66
C GLU A 263 -28.09 0.53 -3.09
N ILE A 264 -27.45 1.52 -2.45
CA ILE A 264 -28.16 2.68 -1.91
C ILE A 264 -28.73 3.56 -3.02
N SER A 265 -27.96 3.77 -4.08
CA SER A 265 -28.40 4.55 -5.23
C SER A 265 -29.65 3.95 -5.88
N GLU A 266 -29.72 2.62 -6.02
CA GLU A 266 -30.87 1.96 -6.65
C GLU A 266 -32.08 1.84 -5.72
N VAL A 267 -31.86 1.45 -4.46
CA VAL A 267 -32.97 1.15 -3.53
C VAL A 267 -33.59 2.41 -2.92
N TYR A 268 -32.77 3.37 -2.51
CA TYR A 268 -33.23 4.53 -1.73
C TYR A 268 -33.42 5.77 -2.59
N ILE A 269 -32.46 6.11 -3.46
CA ILE A 269 -32.52 7.37 -4.22
C ILE A 269 -33.57 7.32 -5.33
N ILE A 270 -33.68 6.21 -6.08
CA ILE A 270 -34.71 6.09 -7.14
C ILE A 270 -36.12 6.10 -6.56
N ASN A 271 -36.34 5.49 -5.38
CA ASN A 271 -37.66 5.45 -4.75
C ASN A 271 -38.04 6.78 -4.07
N SER A 272 -37.08 7.53 -3.53
CA SER A 272 -37.37 8.81 -2.87
C SER A 272 -37.59 9.97 -3.85
N VAL A 273 -37.04 9.90 -5.07
CA VAL A 273 -37.27 10.93 -6.11
C VAL A 273 -38.59 10.72 -6.88
N LYS A 274 -39.17 9.52 -6.87
CA LYS A 274 -40.46 9.23 -7.54
C LYS A 274 -41.70 9.68 -6.75
N LYS A 275 -41.52 10.18 -5.52
CA LYS A 275 -42.61 10.61 -4.64
C LYS A 275 -42.73 12.12 -4.66
#